data_AF-A0A6U6RHA3-F1
#
_entry.id   AF-A0A6U6RHA3-F1
#
_cell.length_a   1.000
_cell.length_b   1.000
_cell.length_c   1.000
_cell.angle_alpha   90.00
_cell.angle_beta   90.00
_cell.angle_gamma   90.00
#
_symmetry.space_group_name_H-M   'P 1'
#
loop_
_entity.id
_entity.type
_entity.pdbx_description
1 polymer ?
#
loop_
_entity_poly.entity_id
_entity_poly.type
_entity_poly.pdbx_seq_one_letter_code
_entity_poly.pdbx_strand_id
1 'polypeptide(L)'
;MFFWRSREPEETPAPRPAPTAVPVVQATPLQQAPAPTRTPGTPRERPPAVPDTFPDLNSLGESELQHMHQSELLLSDFVLARPPVAAIATRVKDLREENNKLAKDLLAKETAFQGASTRVAAGRVALEAKRSSVEALAARKEVLLAKHTPQVMGTGLAQRAQEADQQAEDTLNGALASGDTMDAASLSNFRQKFTQQKMDKHWRLALKESLSK
;
A
#
# COMPACT_ATOMS: atom_id res chain seq x y z
N MET A 1 25.63 -3.45 14.89
CA MET A 1 25.54 -4.76 15.55
C MET A 1 24.08 -5.16 15.62
N PHE A 2 23.67 -6.19 14.88
CA PHE A 2 22.51 -7.01 15.24
C PHE A 2 22.81 -8.43 14.74
N PHE A 3 22.95 -9.35 15.69
CA PHE A 3 23.36 -10.73 15.48
C PHE A 3 22.20 -11.54 14.89
N TRP A 4 22.40 -12.12 13.70
CA TRP A 4 21.55 -13.18 13.18
C TRP A 4 21.94 -14.50 13.84
N ARG A 5 20.95 -15.16 14.45
CA ARG A 5 21.09 -16.41 15.18
C ARG A 5 21.23 -17.57 14.20
N SER A 6 22.17 -18.46 14.51
CA SER A 6 22.56 -19.64 13.77
C SER A 6 21.41 -20.61 13.49
N ARG A 7 21.52 -21.24 12.32
CA ARG A 7 20.76 -22.38 11.85
C ARG A 7 21.46 -23.66 12.34
N GLU A 8 20.72 -24.58 12.96
CA GLU A 8 21.13 -25.98 13.09
C GLU A 8 20.01 -26.90 12.55
N PRO A 9 20.36 -28.14 12.13
CA PRO A 9 19.65 -28.88 11.09
C PRO A 9 18.78 -30.06 11.59
N GLU A 10 18.07 -30.64 10.61
CA GLU A 10 17.14 -31.80 10.59
C GLU A 10 17.31 -32.96 11.57
N GLU A 11 16.18 -33.53 12.02
CA GLU A 11 15.85 -34.97 11.86
C GLU A 11 14.31 -35.19 11.85
N THR A 12 13.86 -36.14 11.02
CA THR A 12 12.48 -36.51 10.59
C THR A 12 11.82 -37.55 11.56
N PRO A 13 10.63 -38.24 11.36
CA PRO A 13 9.73 -38.40 10.19
C PRO A 13 8.16 -38.53 10.40
N ALA A 14 7.39 -38.36 9.29
CA ALA A 14 6.07 -38.95 8.83
C ALA A 14 4.81 -39.05 9.76
N PRO A 15 3.53 -39.24 9.27
CA PRO A 15 2.97 -39.35 7.90
C PRO A 15 1.69 -38.49 7.58
N ARG A 16 1.37 -38.34 6.27
CA ARG A 16 0.08 -38.15 5.51
C ARG A 16 -1.24 -37.70 6.21
N PRO A 17 -2.16 -36.93 5.56
CA PRO A 17 -2.84 -37.34 4.30
C PRO A 17 -3.30 -36.22 3.31
N ALA A 18 -3.85 -36.72 2.19
CA ALA A 18 -4.62 -36.19 1.04
C ALA A 18 -5.10 -34.71 0.97
N PRO A 19 -5.25 -34.16 -0.26
CA PRO A 19 -5.64 -32.77 -0.51
C PRO A 19 -7.07 -32.50 -0.01
N THR A 20 -7.19 -31.62 0.97
CA THR A 20 -8.50 -31.15 1.44
C THR A 20 -9.09 -30.19 0.41
N ALA A 21 -10.31 -30.52 0.02
CA ALA A 21 -11.16 -29.80 -0.90
C ALA A 21 -11.18 -28.28 -0.64
N VAL A 22 -11.18 -27.53 -1.73
CA VAL A 22 -11.66 -26.14 -1.78
C VAL A 22 -12.94 -26.02 -0.95
N PRO A 23 -12.99 -25.15 0.08
CA PRO A 23 -14.25 -24.87 0.73
C PRO A 23 -15.16 -24.21 -0.32
N VAL A 24 -16.20 -24.93 -0.68
CA VAL A 24 -17.42 -24.41 -1.30
C VAL A 24 -17.77 -23.14 -0.55
N VAL A 25 -17.88 -22.04 -1.29
CA VAL A 25 -18.48 -20.79 -0.82
C VAL A 25 -19.88 -21.15 -0.34
N GLN A 26 -20.03 -21.36 0.97
CA GLN A 26 -21.34 -21.33 1.59
C GLN A 26 -21.89 -19.94 1.27
N ALA A 27 -22.99 -19.91 0.52
CA ALA A 27 -23.79 -18.72 0.37
C ALA A 27 -24.09 -18.22 1.78
N THR A 28 -23.41 -17.15 2.18
CA THR A 28 -23.78 -16.36 3.35
C THR A 28 -25.27 -16.10 3.21
N PRO A 29 -26.12 -16.55 4.15
CA PRO A 29 -27.50 -16.10 4.14
C PRO A 29 -27.42 -14.57 4.16
N LEU A 30 -28.16 -13.93 3.25
CA LEU A 30 -28.36 -12.48 3.26
C LEU A 30 -28.64 -12.08 4.70
N GLN A 31 -27.62 -11.56 5.37
CA GLN A 31 -27.76 -11.00 6.69
C GLN A 31 -28.70 -9.84 6.46
N GLN A 32 -29.96 -10.03 6.87
CA GLN A 32 -30.96 -8.98 6.86
C GLN A 32 -30.28 -7.75 7.42
N ALA A 33 -30.33 -6.65 6.64
CA ALA A 33 -29.84 -5.36 7.08
C ALA A 33 -30.21 -5.20 8.55
N PRO A 34 -29.24 -4.92 9.45
CA PRO A 34 -29.57 -4.77 10.86
C PRO A 34 -30.72 -3.78 10.95
N ALA A 35 -31.83 -4.24 11.53
CA ALA A 35 -32.95 -3.36 11.85
C ALA A 35 -32.37 -2.10 12.49
N PRO A 36 -32.85 -0.89 12.13
CA PRO A 36 -32.25 0.36 12.58
C PRO A 36 -32.07 0.27 14.09
N THR A 37 -30.81 0.24 14.53
CA THR A 37 -30.43 0.14 15.92
C THR A 37 -31.04 1.33 16.62
N ARG A 38 -32.19 1.11 17.27
CA ARG A 38 -32.88 2.11 18.08
C ARG A 38 -31.89 2.54 19.14
N THR A 39 -31.42 3.77 19.06
CA THR A 39 -30.74 4.44 20.16
C THR A 39 -31.64 4.34 21.39
N PRO A 40 -31.21 3.64 22.46
CA PRO A 40 -31.97 3.58 23.70
C PRO A 40 -31.89 4.97 24.34
N GLY A 41 -32.92 5.80 24.16
CA GLY A 41 -32.95 7.12 24.80
C GLY A 41 -33.88 8.17 24.19
N THR A 42 -34.34 8.04 22.94
CA THR A 42 -35.31 9.01 22.40
C THR A 42 -36.71 8.70 22.93
N PRO A 43 -37.34 9.58 23.74
CA PRO A 43 -38.72 9.40 24.16
C PRO A 43 -39.59 9.32 22.91
N ARG A 44 -40.35 8.24 22.76
CA ARG A 44 -41.38 8.18 21.72
C ARG A 44 -42.37 9.30 22.00
N GLU A 45 -42.63 10.11 20.98
CA GLU A 45 -43.69 11.11 21.01
C GLU A 45 -45.00 10.37 21.26
N ARG A 46 -45.60 10.62 22.43
CA ARG A 46 -46.89 10.02 22.79
C ARG A 46 -48.00 10.84 22.14
N PRO A 47 -49.09 10.20 21.71
CA PRO A 47 -50.25 10.93 21.24
C PRO A 47 -50.74 11.89 22.34
N PRO A 48 -51.21 13.09 21.97
CA PRO A 48 -51.75 14.03 22.93
C PRO A 48 -52.97 13.42 23.64
N ALA A 49 -53.12 13.70 24.93
CA ALA A 49 -54.28 13.23 25.69
C ALA A 49 -55.57 13.83 25.08
N VAL A 50 -56.61 13.01 24.98
CA VAL A 50 -57.93 13.46 24.52
C VAL A 50 -58.48 14.45 25.56
N PRO A 51 -58.83 15.68 25.18
CA PRO A 51 -59.40 16.63 26.13
C PRO A 51 -60.81 16.21 26.56
N ASP A 52 -61.12 16.34 27.85
CA ASP A 52 -62.43 15.98 28.41
C ASP A 52 -63.55 16.96 28.01
N THR A 53 -63.20 18.14 27.50
CA THR A 53 -64.15 19.19 27.10
C THR A 53 -63.74 19.91 25.81
N PHE A 54 -64.73 20.35 25.05
CA PHE A 54 -64.58 21.05 23.77
C PHE A 54 -65.36 22.38 23.79
N PRO A 55 -64.85 23.42 24.48
CA PRO A 55 -65.57 24.68 24.65
C PRO A 55 -65.91 25.36 23.32
N ASP A 56 -65.08 25.19 22.29
CA ASP A 56 -65.29 25.73 20.94
C ASP A 56 -66.52 25.14 20.23
N LEU A 57 -66.95 23.94 20.63
CA LEU A 57 -68.16 23.29 20.10
C LEU A 57 -69.43 23.80 20.78
N ASN A 58 -69.33 24.37 21.98
CA ASN A 58 -70.47 24.94 22.70
C ASN A 58 -70.92 26.29 22.13
N SER A 59 -70.09 26.94 21.33
CA SER A 59 -70.42 28.20 20.63
C SER A 59 -71.08 28.02 19.26
N LEU A 60 -71.15 26.79 18.74
CA LEU A 60 -71.74 26.47 17.44
C LEU A 60 -73.22 26.07 17.59
N GLY A 61 -74.06 26.50 16.65
CA GLY A 61 -75.48 26.12 16.63
C GLY A 61 -75.71 24.65 16.23
N GLU A 62 -76.86 24.07 16.58
CA GLU A 62 -77.18 22.66 16.28
C GLU A 62 -77.08 22.30 14.78
N SER A 63 -77.48 23.23 13.89
CA SER A 63 -77.36 23.05 12.44
C SER A 63 -75.91 23.04 11.95
N GLU A 64 -75.03 23.83 12.58
CA GLU A 64 -73.60 23.89 12.25
C GLU A 64 -72.87 22.64 12.78
N LEU A 65 -73.24 22.17 13.97
CA LEU A 65 -72.75 20.91 14.52
C LEU A 65 -73.17 19.71 13.67
N GLN A 66 -74.41 19.66 13.18
CA GLN A 66 -74.85 18.61 12.25
C GLN A 66 -74.09 18.67 10.93
N HIS A 67 -73.87 19.86 10.38
CA HIS A 67 -73.08 20.03 9.16
C HIS A 67 -71.61 19.60 9.36
N MET A 68 -71.01 19.94 10.51
CA MET A 68 -69.64 19.52 10.85
C MET A 68 -69.56 18.00 11.10
N HIS A 69 -70.58 17.40 11.69
CA HIS A 69 -70.67 15.95 11.89
C HIS A 69 -70.83 15.19 10.55
N GLN A 70 -71.55 15.76 9.59
CA GLN A 70 -71.75 15.16 8.27
C GLN A 70 -70.53 15.30 7.34
N SER A 71 -69.61 16.22 7.65
CA SER A 71 -68.39 16.47 6.86
C SER A 71 -67.14 16.00 7.59
N GLU A 72 -66.62 14.83 7.21
CA GLU A 72 -65.39 14.26 7.77
C GLU A 72 -64.19 15.20 7.60
N LEU A 73 -64.13 15.95 6.50
CA LEU A 73 -63.06 16.90 6.23
C LEU A 73 -63.07 18.05 7.26
N LEU A 74 -64.24 18.62 7.56
CA LEU A 74 -64.35 19.70 8.55
C LEU A 74 -63.99 19.22 9.96
N LEU A 75 -64.36 17.98 10.30
CA LEU A 75 -63.98 17.38 11.57
C LEU A 75 -62.46 17.16 11.65
N SER A 76 -61.84 16.72 10.55
CA SER A 76 -60.39 16.52 10.46
C SER A 76 -59.63 17.84 10.58
N ASP A 77 -60.09 18.90 9.90
CA ASP A 77 -59.50 20.23 9.97
C ASP A 77 -59.64 20.84 11.37
N PHE A 78 -60.79 20.68 12.02
CA PHE A 78 -61.00 21.09 13.40
C PHE A 78 -60.02 20.40 14.36
N VAL A 79 -59.82 19.09 14.21
CA VAL A 79 -58.86 18.32 15.03
C VAL A 79 -57.41 18.76 14.75
N LEU A 80 -57.04 18.97 13.49
CA LEU A 80 -55.70 19.41 13.09
C LEU A 80 -55.39 20.84 13.54
N ALA A 81 -56.39 21.72 13.60
CA ALA A 81 -56.23 23.10 14.08
C ALA A 81 -56.00 23.20 15.59
N ARG A 82 -56.20 22.12 16.35
CA ARG A 82 -56.01 22.15 17.80
C ARG A 82 -54.54 22.37 18.16
N PRO A 83 -54.22 23.21 19.17
CA PRO A 83 -52.85 23.54 19.53
C PRO A 83 -51.89 22.35 19.72
N PRO A 84 -52.24 21.27 20.44
CA PRO A 84 -51.32 20.15 20.62
C PRO A 84 -51.09 19.35 19.32
N VAL A 85 -52.09 19.24 18.45
CA VAL A 85 -52.00 18.51 17.18
C VAL A 85 -51.21 19.33 16.16
N ALA A 86 -51.49 20.64 16.07
CA ALA A 86 -50.75 21.57 15.24
C ALA A 86 -49.26 21.66 15.63
N ALA A 87 -48.95 21.62 16.94
CA ALA A 87 -47.57 21.60 17.44
C ALA A 87 -46.80 20.33 17.02
N ILE A 88 -47.46 19.17 17.03
CA ILE A 88 -46.86 17.92 16.55
C ILE A 88 -46.70 17.96 15.02
N ALA A 89 -47.70 18.45 14.29
CA ALA A 89 -47.65 18.55 12.82
C ALA A 89 -46.52 19.48 12.34
N THR A 90 -46.35 20.64 12.98
CA THR A 90 -45.24 21.57 12.73
C THR A 90 -43.90 20.92 13.04
N ARG A 91 -43.76 20.27 14.20
CA ARG A 91 -42.53 19.56 14.56
C ARG A 91 -42.17 18.43 13.58
N VAL A 92 -43.15 17.67 13.10
CA VAL A 92 -42.93 16.64 12.07
C VAL A 92 -42.46 17.27 10.77
N LYS A 93 -43.02 18.42 10.38
CA LYS A 93 -42.58 19.17 9.20
C LYS A 93 -41.13 19.63 9.36
N ASP A 94 -40.79 20.25 10.48
CA ASP A 94 -39.43 20.73 10.77
C ASP A 94 -38.42 19.57 10.74
N LEU A 95 -38.75 18.44 11.37
CA LEU A 95 -37.90 17.24 11.33
C LEU A 95 -37.69 16.70 9.91
N ARG A 96 -38.72 16.75 9.06
CA ARG A 96 -38.59 16.34 7.65
C ARG A 96 -37.69 17.29 6.87
N GLU A 97 -37.79 18.59 7.11
CA GLU A 97 -36.95 19.61 6.47
C GLU A 97 -35.49 19.48 6.92
N GLU A 98 -35.25 19.29 8.22
CA GLU A 98 -33.92 19.04 8.78
C GLU A 98 -33.30 17.75 8.22
N ASN A 99 -34.07 16.66 8.19
CA ASN A 99 -33.61 15.39 7.62
C ASN A 99 -33.27 15.54 6.13
N ASN A 100 -34.09 16.26 5.36
CA ASN A 100 -33.83 16.54 3.95
C ASN A 100 -32.54 17.35 3.76
N LYS A 101 -32.31 18.36 4.61
CA LYS A 101 -31.08 19.15 4.60
C LYS A 101 -29.86 18.28 4.91
N LEU A 102 -29.93 17.45 5.95
CA LEU A 102 -28.85 16.53 6.31
C LEU A 102 -28.56 15.52 5.19
N ALA A 103 -29.60 14.97 4.56
CA ALA A 103 -29.44 14.05 3.44
C ALA A 103 -28.74 14.72 2.25
N LYS A 104 -29.10 15.97 1.92
CA LYS A 104 -28.43 16.76 0.88
C LYS A 104 -26.96 17.03 1.22
N ASP A 105 -26.68 17.44 2.45
CA ASP A 105 -25.32 17.73 2.90
C ASP A 105 -24.44 16.46 2.90
N LEU A 106 -25.01 15.31 3.27
CA LEU A 106 -24.32 14.02 3.24
C LEU A 106 -24.00 13.62 1.80
N LEU A 107 -24.97 13.70 0.89
CA LEU A 107 -24.75 13.42 -0.53
C LEU A 107 -23.68 14.33 -1.15
N ALA A 108 -23.67 15.61 -0.79
CA ALA A 108 -22.62 16.54 -1.24
C ALA A 108 -21.23 16.10 -0.74
N LYS A 109 -21.11 15.73 0.53
CA LYS A 109 -19.84 15.25 1.11
C LYS A 109 -19.39 13.90 0.56
N GLU A 110 -20.32 13.01 0.21
CA GLU A 110 -20.02 11.69 -0.35
C GLU A 110 -19.22 11.82 -1.66
N THR A 111 -19.63 12.73 -2.54
CA THR A 111 -18.90 12.97 -3.79
C THR A 111 -17.44 13.42 -3.56
N ALA A 112 -17.23 14.32 -2.59
CA ALA A 112 -15.90 14.78 -2.21
C ALA A 112 -15.06 13.66 -1.58
N PHE A 113 -15.69 12.82 -0.75
CA PHE A 113 -15.04 11.65 -0.14
C PHE A 113 -14.61 10.63 -1.20
N GLN A 114 -15.48 10.29 -2.16
CA GLN A 114 -15.15 9.39 -3.25
C GLN A 114 -14.00 9.95 -4.11
N GLY A 115 -14.01 11.26 -4.39
CA GLY A 115 -12.91 11.93 -5.06
C GLY A 115 -11.60 11.95 -4.27
N ALA A 116 -11.65 11.99 -2.93
CA ALA A 116 -10.46 11.87 -2.10
C ALA A 116 -9.95 10.41 -2.06
N SER A 117 -10.86 9.44 -1.91
CA SER A 117 -10.55 8.01 -1.88
C SER A 117 -9.84 7.55 -3.16
N THR A 118 -10.38 7.93 -4.33
CA THR A 118 -9.77 7.63 -5.64
C THR A 118 -8.39 8.26 -5.79
N ARG A 119 -8.19 9.50 -5.35
CA ARG A 119 -6.87 10.16 -5.35
C ARG A 119 -5.86 9.46 -4.46
N VAL A 120 -6.27 9.02 -3.27
CA VAL A 120 -5.38 8.26 -2.37
C VAL A 120 -5.01 6.92 -2.99
N ALA A 121 -5.96 6.21 -3.60
CA ALA A 121 -5.69 4.95 -4.30
C ALA A 121 -4.68 5.15 -5.45
N ALA A 122 -4.90 6.16 -6.30
CA ALA A 122 -3.98 6.50 -7.39
C ALA A 122 -2.59 6.89 -6.87
N GLY A 123 -2.53 7.69 -5.79
CA GLY A 123 -1.28 8.08 -5.14
C GLY A 123 -0.51 6.89 -4.58
N ARG A 124 -1.19 5.90 -4.00
CA ARG A 124 -0.56 4.66 -3.51
C ARG A 124 0.05 3.84 -4.65
N VAL A 125 -0.65 3.70 -5.79
CA VAL A 125 -0.12 2.99 -6.96
C VAL A 125 1.15 3.68 -7.49
N ALA A 126 1.12 5.02 -7.61
CA ALA A 126 2.28 5.77 -8.07
C ALA A 126 3.48 5.67 -7.10
N LEU A 127 3.21 5.71 -5.79
CA LEU A 127 4.23 5.53 -4.74
C LEU A 127 4.89 4.16 -4.84
N GLU A 128 4.10 3.09 -5.03
CA GLU A 128 4.60 1.73 -5.13
C GLU A 128 5.48 1.52 -6.38
N ALA A 129 5.08 2.13 -7.51
CA ALA A 129 5.89 2.14 -8.71
C ALA A 129 7.24 2.87 -8.51
N LYS A 130 7.25 3.95 -7.72
CA LYS A 130 8.49 4.67 -7.40
C LYS A 130 9.36 3.89 -6.42
N ARG A 131 8.78 3.25 -5.40
CA ARG A 131 9.49 2.40 -4.44
C ARG A 131 10.19 1.24 -5.12
N SER A 132 9.46 0.46 -5.91
CA SER A 132 10.03 -0.65 -6.68
C SER A 132 11.16 -0.21 -7.61
N SER A 133 11.02 0.95 -8.25
CA SER A 133 12.11 1.52 -9.08
C SER A 133 13.35 1.87 -8.25
N VAL A 134 13.19 2.50 -7.08
CA VAL A 134 14.30 2.85 -6.19
C VAL A 134 14.98 1.59 -5.65
N GLU A 135 14.21 0.58 -5.26
CA GLU A 135 14.74 -0.72 -4.81
C GLU A 135 15.55 -1.43 -5.90
N ALA A 136 15.05 -1.42 -7.14
CA ALA A 136 15.80 -1.97 -8.28
C ALA A 136 17.12 -1.22 -8.52
N LEU A 137 17.11 0.12 -8.39
CA LEU A 137 18.34 0.92 -8.49
C LEU A 137 19.30 0.64 -7.34
N ALA A 138 18.80 0.50 -6.12
CA ALA A 138 19.60 0.17 -4.95
C ALA A 138 20.27 -1.19 -5.09
N ALA A 139 19.51 -2.22 -5.50
CA ALA A 139 20.05 -3.55 -5.78
C ALA A 139 21.13 -3.52 -6.88
N ARG A 140 20.89 -2.77 -7.96
CA ARG A 140 21.90 -2.60 -9.02
C ARG A 140 23.16 -1.91 -8.51
N LYS A 141 23.02 -0.88 -7.68
CA LYS A 141 24.13 -0.18 -7.04
C LYS A 141 24.94 -1.13 -6.16
N GLU A 142 24.29 -1.96 -5.35
CA GLU A 142 24.96 -2.94 -4.49
C GLU A 142 25.77 -3.96 -5.32
N VAL A 143 25.21 -4.47 -6.41
CA VAL A 143 25.94 -5.36 -7.33
C VAL A 143 27.18 -4.69 -7.92
N LEU A 144 27.06 -3.41 -8.30
CA LEU A 144 28.21 -2.65 -8.80
C LEU A 144 29.24 -2.43 -7.70
N LEU A 145 28.82 -2.04 -6.50
CA LEU A 145 29.73 -1.85 -5.37
C LEU A 145 30.45 -3.15 -5.01
N ALA A 146 29.76 -4.29 -5.00
CA ALA A 146 30.35 -5.60 -4.74
C ALA A 146 31.46 -5.94 -5.76
N LYS A 147 31.23 -5.66 -7.05
CA LYS A 147 32.22 -5.89 -8.12
C LYS A 147 33.40 -4.91 -8.08
N HIS A 148 33.16 -3.68 -7.62
CA HIS A 148 34.13 -2.60 -7.63
C HIS A 148 34.71 -2.29 -6.24
N THR A 149 34.62 -3.23 -5.29
CA THR A 149 35.28 -3.05 -3.99
C THR A 149 36.80 -2.96 -4.17
N PRO A 150 37.50 -2.16 -3.37
CA PRO A 150 38.97 -2.10 -3.39
C PRO A 150 39.62 -3.46 -3.22
N GLN A 151 38.99 -4.36 -2.44
CA GLN A 151 39.43 -5.73 -2.25
C GLN A 151 39.38 -6.55 -3.55
N VAL A 152 38.22 -6.56 -4.24
CA VAL A 152 38.05 -7.30 -5.51
C VAL A 152 38.93 -6.74 -6.62
N MET A 153 39.07 -5.42 -6.69
CA MET A 153 39.99 -4.78 -7.63
C MET A 153 41.45 -5.09 -7.30
N GLY A 154 41.83 -5.05 -6.03
CA GLY A 154 43.17 -5.36 -5.57
C GLY A 154 43.57 -6.82 -5.79
N THR A 155 42.65 -7.77 -5.60
CA THR A 155 42.89 -9.19 -5.94
C THR A 155 43.02 -9.39 -7.44
N GLY A 156 42.15 -8.78 -8.25
CA GLY A 156 42.23 -8.85 -9.71
C GLY A 156 43.53 -8.25 -10.27
N LEU A 157 43.99 -7.11 -9.73
CA LEU A 157 45.29 -6.53 -10.09
C LEU A 157 46.46 -7.41 -9.67
N ALA A 158 46.40 -8.03 -8.49
CA ALA A 158 47.43 -8.96 -8.04
C ALA A 158 47.53 -10.19 -8.95
N GLN A 159 46.40 -10.78 -9.33
CA GLN A 159 46.35 -11.91 -10.23
C GLN A 159 46.94 -11.56 -11.61
N ARG A 160 46.53 -10.43 -12.20
CA ARG A 160 47.08 -9.98 -13.49
C ARG A 160 48.56 -9.60 -13.41
N ALA A 161 49.05 -9.15 -12.26
CA ALA A 161 50.47 -8.92 -12.04
C ALA A 161 51.24 -10.25 -12.03
N GLN A 162 50.70 -11.28 -11.38
CA GLN A 162 51.26 -12.63 -11.38
C GLN A 162 51.25 -13.25 -12.78
N GLU A 163 50.18 -13.11 -13.55
CA GLU A 163 50.10 -13.59 -14.94
C GLU A 163 51.16 -12.93 -15.83
N ALA A 164 51.38 -11.61 -15.70
CA ALA A 164 52.42 -10.92 -16.44
C ALA A 164 53.84 -11.34 -16.02
N ASP A 165 54.04 -11.66 -14.74
CA ASP A 165 55.30 -12.21 -14.25
C ASP A 165 55.54 -13.60 -14.83
N GLN A 166 54.52 -14.47 -14.81
CA GLN A 166 54.60 -15.81 -15.38
C GLN A 166 54.91 -15.76 -16.88
N GLN A 167 54.25 -14.88 -17.63
CA GLN A 167 54.55 -14.69 -19.06
C GLN A 167 55.99 -14.21 -19.31
N ALA A 168 56.55 -13.39 -18.42
CA ALA A 168 57.96 -12.98 -18.50
C ALA A 168 58.90 -14.16 -18.23
N GLU A 169 58.60 -14.98 -17.22
CA GLU A 169 59.35 -16.20 -16.93
C GLU A 169 59.24 -17.23 -18.05
N ASP A 170 58.07 -17.41 -18.66
CA ASP A 170 57.87 -18.30 -19.81
C ASP A 170 58.65 -17.80 -21.03
N THR A 171 58.68 -16.48 -21.24
CA THR A 171 59.48 -15.86 -22.31
C THR A 171 60.98 -16.06 -22.06
N LEU A 172 61.44 -15.94 -20.82
CA LEU A 172 62.82 -16.20 -20.42
C LEU A 172 63.19 -17.68 -20.58
N ASN A 173 62.36 -18.59 -20.08
CA ASN A 173 62.58 -20.03 -20.16
C ASN A 173 62.55 -20.50 -21.62
N GLY A 174 61.65 -19.97 -22.45
CA GLY A 174 61.62 -20.24 -23.88
C GLY A 174 62.89 -19.78 -24.60
N ALA A 175 63.44 -18.62 -24.21
CA ALA A 175 64.70 -18.11 -24.73
C ALA A 175 65.93 -18.94 -24.29
N LEU A 176 65.91 -19.48 -23.06
CA LEU A 176 66.98 -20.33 -22.54
C LEU A 176 66.93 -21.76 -23.10
N ALA A 177 65.72 -22.31 -23.29
CA ALA A 177 65.51 -23.66 -23.79
C ALA A 177 65.80 -23.81 -25.29
N SER A 178 65.78 -22.71 -26.05
CA SER A 178 66.09 -22.75 -27.49
C SER A 178 67.56 -23.05 -27.77
N GLY A 179 68.47 -22.85 -26.81
CA GLY A 179 69.88 -23.31 -26.86
C GLY A 179 70.78 -22.70 -27.96
N ASP A 180 70.18 -22.06 -28.97
CA ASP A 180 70.86 -21.40 -30.08
C ASP A 180 71.25 -19.97 -29.73
N THR A 181 72.37 -19.52 -30.32
CA THR A 181 72.76 -18.10 -30.29
C THR A 181 71.69 -17.28 -30.99
N MET A 182 70.85 -16.58 -30.23
CA MET A 182 69.87 -15.64 -30.79
C MET A 182 70.58 -14.57 -31.62
N ASP A 183 70.05 -14.29 -32.81
CA ASP A 183 70.49 -13.17 -33.62
C ASP A 183 70.13 -11.81 -32.95
N ALA A 184 70.78 -10.74 -33.41
CA ALA A 184 70.62 -9.42 -32.80
C ALA A 184 69.15 -8.93 -32.81
N ALA A 185 68.38 -9.29 -33.84
CA ALA A 185 66.96 -8.96 -33.95
C ALA A 185 66.11 -9.72 -32.93
N SER A 186 66.33 -11.03 -32.75
CA SER A 186 65.60 -11.84 -31.76
C SER A 186 65.95 -11.44 -30.32
N LEU A 187 67.21 -11.10 -30.03
CA LEU A 187 67.61 -10.56 -28.73
C LEU A 187 66.94 -9.23 -28.40
N SER A 188 66.86 -8.31 -29.38
CA SER A 188 66.18 -7.03 -29.20
C SER A 188 64.68 -7.24 -28.91
N ASN A 189 64.02 -8.11 -29.67
CA ASN A 189 62.61 -8.44 -29.48
C ASN A 189 62.34 -9.13 -28.13
N PHE A 190 63.20 -10.07 -27.73
CA PHE A 190 63.14 -10.71 -26.41
C PHE A 190 63.22 -9.68 -25.29
N ARG A 191 64.26 -8.82 -25.32
CA ARG A 191 64.45 -7.79 -24.29
C ARG A 191 63.24 -6.87 -24.21
N GLN A 192 62.73 -6.41 -25.36
CA GLN A 192 61.54 -5.56 -25.41
C GLN A 192 60.33 -6.25 -24.77
N LYS A 193 60.00 -7.49 -25.17
CA LYS A 193 58.87 -8.24 -24.62
C LYS A 193 59.00 -8.49 -23.11
N PHE A 194 60.16 -8.96 -22.68
CA PHE A 194 60.43 -9.24 -21.26
C PHE A 194 60.34 -7.97 -20.40
N THR A 195 60.94 -6.86 -20.86
CA THR A 195 60.85 -5.58 -20.15
C THR A 195 59.42 -5.05 -20.09
N GLN A 196 58.65 -5.18 -21.17
CA GLN A 196 57.25 -4.76 -21.19
C GLN A 196 56.44 -5.56 -20.18
N GLN A 197 56.60 -6.89 -20.13
CA GLN A 197 55.87 -7.75 -19.19
C GLN A 197 56.23 -7.46 -17.72
N LYS A 198 57.52 -7.22 -17.42
CA LYS A 198 57.94 -6.79 -16.06
C LYS A 198 57.42 -5.40 -15.70
N MET A 199 57.43 -4.44 -16.64
CA MET A 199 56.85 -3.11 -16.42
C MET A 199 55.35 -3.20 -16.13
N ASP A 200 54.63 -3.99 -16.91
CA ASP A 200 53.21 -4.29 -16.77
C ASP A 200 52.88 -4.89 -15.39
N LYS A 201 53.69 -5.83 -14.89
CA LYS A 201 53.59 -6.35 -13.52
C LYS A 201 53.71 -5.23 -12.49
N HIS A 202 54.79 -4.45 -12.54
CA HIS A 202 55.05 -3.42 -11.54
C HIS A 202 54.01 -2.29 -11.55
N TRP A 203 53.51 -1.91 -12.73
CA TRP A 203 52.42 -0.96 -12.86
C TRP A 203 51.14 -1.45 -12.17
N ARG A 204 50.77 -2.72 -12.35
CA ARG A 204 49.59 -3.31 -11.69
C ARG A 204 49.75 -3.41 -10.17
N LEU A 205 50.95 -3.72 -9.68
CA LEU A 205 51.25 -3.72 -8.25
C LEU A 205 51.18 -2.32 -7.65
N ALA A 206 51.75 -1.30 -8.32
CA ALA A 206 51.66 0.08 -7.87
C ALA A 206 50.21 0.59 -7.83
N LEU A 207 49.39 0.21 -8.82
CA LEU A 207 47.96 0.54 -8.85
C LEU A 207 47.18 -0.19 -7.75
N LYS A 208 47.56 -1.42 -7.40
CA LYS A 208 46.99 -2.14 -6.24
C LYS A 208 47.32 -1.42 -4.94
N GLU A 209 48.57 -0.98 -4.76
CA GLU A 209 48.99 -0.25 -3.57
C GLU A 209 48.26 1.09 -3.43
N SER A 210 48.01 1.80 -4.53
CA SER A 210 47.24 3.05 -4.49
C SER A 210 45.77 2.86 -4.11
N LEU A 211 45.18 1.68 -4.36
CA LEU A 211 43.82 1.34 -3.91
C LEU A 211 43.74 0.99 -2.41
N SER A 212 44.89 0.78 -1.75
CA SER A 212 44.97 0.43 -0.32
C SER A 212 45.32 1.60 0.60
N LYS A 213 45.55 2.79 0.04
CA LYS A 213 45.79 4.05 0.76
C LYS A 213 44.48 4.83 0.92
#